data_AF-A0A1H3K958-F1
#
_entry.id   AF-A0A1H3K958-F1
#
_cell.length_a   1.000
_cell.length_b   1.000
_cell.length_c   1.000
_cell.angle_alpha   90.00
_cell.angle_beta   90.00
_cell.angle_gamma   90.00
#
_symmetry.space_group_name_H-M   'P 1'
#
loop_
_entity.id
_entity.type
_entity.pdbx_description
1 polymer ?
#
loop_
_entity_poly.entity_id
_entity_poly.type
_entity_poly.pdbx_seq_one_letter_code
_entity_poly.pdbx_strand_id
1 'polypeptide(L)' 'MAPGAQPGARQDSEAGRVCTRDPIVSSDIIRDPRDSLGGLPMTQVVGENLVKVMGWYVNEWGYAAQMVREAVRQSRRS' A
#
# COMPACT_ATOMS: atom_id res chain seq x y z
N MET A 1 17.65 -23.94 -1.59
CA MET A 1 16.44 -23.14 -1.89
C MET A 1 15.62 -23.12 -0.61
N ALA A 2 15.61 -22.01 0.14
CA ALA A 2 14.96 -21.92 1.44
C ALA A 2 13.67 -21.09 1.34
N PRO A 3 12.53 -21.53 1.90
CA PRO A 3 11.31 -20.76 1.97
C PRO A 3 11.38 -19.79 3.16
N GLY A 4 11.08 -18.50 2.96
CA GLY A 4 10.87 -17.57 4.09
C GLY A 4 11.58 -16.22 4.06
N ALA A 5 12.22 -15.81 2.97
CA ALA A 5 12.67 -14.42 2.83
C ALA A 5 11.57 -13.60 2.13
N GLN A 6 10.75 -12.87 2.89
CA GLN A 6 9.89 -11.84 2.30
C GLN A 6 10.80 -10.72 1.77
N PRO A 7 10.87 -10.46 0.46
CA PRO A 7 11.55 -9.28 -0.04
C PRO A 7 10.69 -8.10 0.39
N GLY A 8 11.11 -7.44 1.46
CA GLY A 8 10.47 -6.21 1.91
C GLY A 8 10.48 -5.23 0.75
N ALA A 9 9.30 -4.90 0.25
CA ALA A 9 9.19 -3.92 -0.82
C ALA A 9 9.96 -2.66 -0.40
N ARG A 10 10.95 -2.24 -1.19
CA ARG A 10 11.87 -1.18 -0.76
C ARG A 10 11.08 0.12 -0.61
N GLN A 11 10.98 0.60 0.62
CA GLN A 11 10.24 1.80 0.99
C GLN A 11 11.08 3.03 0.65
N ASP A 12 10.63 3.85 -0.29
CA ASP A 12 11.17 5.19 -0.52
C ASP A 12 10.49 6.13 0.50
N SER A 13 11.10 6.29 1.67
CA SER A 13 10.52 7.05 2.79
C SER A 13 10.78 8.56 2.64
N GLU A 14 9.90 9.23 1.91
CA GLU A 14 9.66 10.66 2.02
C GLU A 14 8.15 10.85 2.22
N ALA A 15 7.77 11.59 3.27
CA ALA A 15 6.40 11.84 3.75
C ALA A 15 5.25 11.33 2.86
N GLY A 16 4.62 10.22 3.27
CA GLY A 16 3.28 9.84 2.80
C GLY A 16 3.18 9.15 1.43
N ARG A 17 4.28 8.84 0.75
CA ARG A 17 4.22 8.03 -0.50
C ARG A 17 4.38 6.55 -0.19
N VAL A 18 3.25 5.86 -0.10
CA VAL A 18 3.19 4.39 0.03
C VAL A 18 3.11 3.79 -1.37
N CYS A 19 4.25 3.67 -2.04
CA CYS A 19 4.32 3.03 -3.35
C CYS A 19 5.52 2.07 -3.43
N THR A 20 5.44 1.10 -4.35
CA THR A 20 6.48 0.09 -4.58
C THR A 20 6.82 0.00 -6.06
N ARG A 21 8.07 -0.36 -6.35
CA ARG A 21 8.56 -0.78 -7.68
C ARG A 21 8.68 -2.30 -7.81
N ASP A 22 8.50 -3.03 -6.72
CA ASP A 22 8.68 -4.48 -6.68
C ASP A 22 7.51 -5.20 -7.38
N PRO A 23 7.78 -6.29 -8.12
CA PRO A 23 6.74 -7.08 -8.78
C PRO A 23 6.01 -7.97 -7.77
N ILE A 24 5.20 -7.34 -6.92
CA ILE A 24 4.43 -8.01 -5.85
C ILE A 24 3.12 -8.61 -6.34
N VAL A 25 2.62 -9.59 -5.61
CA VAL A 25 1.28 -10.18 -5.75
C VAL A 25 0.47 -9.99 -4.46
N SER A 26 -0.83 -10.33 -4.50
CA SER A 26 -1.75 -10.13 -3.38
C SER A 26 -1.29 -10.77 -2.06
N SER A 27 -0.67 -11.94 -2.13
CA SER A 27 -0.19 -12.66 -0.94
C SER A 27 0.97 -11.97 -0.22
N ASP A 28 1.71 -11.09 -0.91
CA ASP A 28 2.86 -10.40 -0.33
C ASP A 28 2.48 -9.33 0.69
N ILE A 29 1.22 -8.86 0.65
CA ILE A 29 0.72 -7.78 1.50
C ILE A 29 -0.32 -8.25 2.53
N ILE A 30 -0.46 -9.56 2.77
CA ILE A 30 -1.40 -10.07 3.78
C ILE A 30 -1.14 -9.39 5.12
N ARG A 31 -2.19 -8.82 5.74
CA ARG A 31 -2.15 -8.07 7.00
C ARG A 31 -1.27 -6.81 6.96
N ASP A 32 -1.09 -6.22 5.77
CA ASP A 32 -0.52 -4.88 5.66
C ASP A 32 -1.50 -3.84 6.24
N PRO A 33 -1.11 -3.05 7.26
CA PRO A 33 -1.97 -2.07 7.91
C PRO A 33 -2.10 -0.76 7.13
N ARG A 34 -1.45 -0.61 5.98
CA ARG A 34 -1.52 0.58 5.13
C ARG A 34 -2.88 0.62 4.40
N ASP A 35 -3.35 1.83 4.12
CA ASP A 35 -4.62 2.05 3.42
C ASP A 35 -4.54 1.66 1.94
N SER A 36 -3.45 2.07 1.27
CA SER A 36 -3.16 1.71 -0.12
C SER A 36 -1.66 1.70 -0.39
N LEU A 37 -1.21 0.80 -1.25
CA LEU A 37 0.16 0.66 -1.75
C LEU A 37 0.16 0.80 -3.28
N GLY A 38 0.62 1.93 -3.80
CA GLY A 38 0.68 2.22 -5.23
C GLY A 38 1.71 1.35 -5.96
N GLY A 39 1.31 0.65 -7.02
CA GLY A 39 2.21 -0.13 -7.87
C GLY A 39 2.77 0.73 -9.01
N LEU A 40 3.97 1.27 -8.83
CA LEU A 40 4.61 2.12 -9.85
C LEU A 40 4.78 1.43 -11.21
N PRO A 41 5.19 0.15 -11.31
CA PRO A 41 5.35 -0.52 -12.60
C PRO A 41 4.03 -0.72 -13.36
N MET A 42 2.89 -0.61 -12.67
CA MET A 42 1.55 -0.75 -13.26
C MET A 42 0.97 0.61 -13.70
N THR A 43 1.67 1.71 -13.42
CA THR A 43 1.25 3.06 -13.82
C THR A 43 1.60 3.30 -15.28
N GLN A 44 0.63 3.73 -16.09
CA GLN A 44 0.79 3.88 -17.53
C GLN A 44 0.05 5.11 -18.06
N VAL A 45 0.61 5.76 -19.08
CA VAL A 45 -0.13 6.71 -19.93
C VAL A 45 -0.75 5.91 -21.07
N VAL A 46 -2.06 6.04 -21.25
CA VAL A 46 -2.86 5.39 -22.29
C VAL A 46 -3.35 6.47 -23.24
N GLY A 47 -2.99 6.36 -24.53
CA GLY A 47 -3.27 7.42 -25.50
C GLY A 47 -2.50 8.71 -25.17
N GLU A 48 -3.14 9.87 -25.33
CA GLU A 48 -2.48 11.16 -25.17
C GLU A 48 -2.57 11.74 -23.74
N ASN A 49 -3.68 11.49 -23.03
CA ASN A 49 -3.98 12.20 -21.78
C ASN A 49 -4.66 11.36 -20.68
N LEU A 50 -4.76 10.04 -20.83
CA LEU A 50 -5.32 9.16 -19.79
C LEU A 50 -4.20 8.50 -19.00
N VAL A 51 -4.21 8.63 -17.68
CA VAL A 51 -3.26 7.96 -16.79
C VAL A 51 -3.98 6.83 -16.04
N LYS A 52 -3.48 5.61 -16.21
CA LYS A 52 -3.86 4.45 -15.40
C LYS A 52 -2.93 4.34 -14.21
N VAL A 53 -3.49 4.36 -13.00
CA VAL A 53 -2.76 4.13 -11.74
C VAL A 53 -3.40 2.94 -11.04
N MET A 54 -2.58 2.03 -10.52
CA MET A 54 -3.06 0.84 -9.79
C MET A 54 -2.43 0.82 -8.40
N GLY A 55 -3.20 0.35 -7.42
CA GLY A 55 -2.75 0.18 -6.05
C GLY A 55 -3.30 -1.09 -5.43
N TRP A 56 -2.55 -1.62 -4.48
CA TRP A 56 -2.92 -2.78 -3.67
C TRP A 56 -3.41 -2.32 -2.30
N TYR A 57 -4.35 -3.06 -1.72
CA TYR A 57 -4.76 -2.87 -0.33
C TYR A 57 -5.35 -4.17 0.20
N VAL A 58 -5.26 -4.37 1.52
CA VAL A 58 -5.98 -5.46 2.20
C VAL A 58 -7.32 -4.93 2.65
N ASN A 59 -8.39 -5.44 2.07
CA ASN A 59 -9.72 -4.89 2.27
C ASN A 59 -10.17 -4.94 3.75
N GLU A 60 -9.85 -6.02 4.48
CA GLU A 60 -10.25 -6.16 5.89
C GLU A 60 -9.26 -5.48 6.83
N TRP A 61 -7.96 -5.80 6.68
CA TRP A 61 -6.94 -5.37 7.64
C TRP A 61 -6.59 -3.89 7.50
N GLY A 62 -6.51 -3.39 6.27
CA GLY A 62 -6.28 -1.97 5.99
C GLY A 62 -7.42 -1.11 6.56
N TYR A 63 -8.67 -1.54 6.34
CA TYR A 63 -9.85 -0.85 6.86
C TYR A 63 -9.88 -0.83 8.39
N ALA A 64 -9.66 -1.97 9.05
CA ALA A 64 -9.62 -2.05 10.51
C ALA A 64 -8.52 -1.14 11.10
N ALA A 65 -7.34 -1.11 10.47
CA ALA A 65 -6.25 -0.25 10.91
C ALA A 65 -6.58 1.25 10.77
N GLN A 66 -7.27 1.65 9.69
CA GLN A 66 -7.76 3.02 9.51
C GLN A 66 -8.77 3.41 10.60
N MET A 67 -9.73 2.54 10.94
CA MET A 67 -10.69 2.80 12.01
C MET A 67 -10.01 3.08 13.35
N VAL A 68 -9.03 2.25 13.73
CA VAL A 68 -8.27 2.45 14.98
C VAL A 68 -7.49 3.76 14.95
N ARG A 69 -6.86 4.10 13.82
CA ARG A 69 -6.14 5.37 13.66
C ARG A 69 -7.07 6.58 13.86
N GLU A 70 -8.26 6.56 13.26
CA GLU A 70 -9.23 7.64 13.41
C GLU A 70 -9.81 7.69 14.83
N ALA A 71 -10.08 6.56 15.48
CA ALA A 71 -10.54 6.53 16.87
C ALA A 71 -9.51 7.18 17.82
N VAL A 72 -8.23 6.85 17.65
CA VAL A 72 -7.14 7.48 18.41
C VAL A 72 -7.04 8.99 18.09
N ARG A 73 -7.19 9.38 16.82
CA ARG A 73 -7.17 10.80 16.43
C ARG A 73 -8.33 11.58 17.07
N GLN A 74 -9.53 11.02 17.10
CA GLN A 74 -10.71 11.64 17.72
C GLN A 74 -10.54 11.76 19.24
N SER A 75 -10.05 10.70 19.90
CA SER A 75 -9.78 10.72 21.34
C SER A 75 -8.76 11.79 21.74
N ARG A 76 -7.77 12.09 20.89
CA ARG A 76 -6.78 13.15 21.16
C ARG A 76 -7.29 14.56 20.91
N ARG A 77 -8.48 14.71 20.32
CA ARG A 77 -9.14 16.00 20.03
C ARG A 77 -10.26 16.34 21.03
N SER A 78 -10.63 15.38 21.88
CA SER A 78 -11.65 15.53 22.94
C SER A 78 -10.98 15.65 24.29
#